data_AF-A7TCH2-F1
#
_entry.id   AF-A7TCH2-F1
#
_cell.length_a   1.000
_cell.length_b   1.000
_cell.length_c   1.000
_cell.angle_alpha   90.00
_cell.angle_beta   90.00
_cell.angle_gamma   90.00
#
_symmetry.space_group_name_H-M   'P 1'
#
loop_
_entity.id
_entity.type
_entity.pdbx_description
1 polymer ?
#
loop_
_entity_poly.entity_id
_entity_poly.type
_entity_poly.pdbx_seq_one_letter_code
_entity_poly.pdbx_strand_id
1 'polypeptide(L)' 'TDCGWRPSLPDKEFKRIVGGEETVPGAWPWQAALVFNGSQVCGGTLISRGWVVTAAHCF' A
#
# COMPACT_ATOMS: atom_id res chain seq x y z
N THR A 1 -13.93 13.43 5.90
CA THR A 1 -13.16 12.67 4.90
C THR A 1 -12.36 11.66 5.67
N ASP A 2 -12.75 10.40 5.62
CA ASP A 2 -12.16 9.36 6.45
C ASP A 2 -10.95 8.74 5.75
N CYS A 3 -9.97 8.30 6.54
CA CYS A 3 -8.74 7.66 6.08
C CYS A 3 -8.48 6.37 6.89
N GLY A 4 -7.60 5.50 6.40
CA GLY A 4 -7.23 4.27 7.11
C GLY A 4 -8.30 3.17 7.13
N TRP A 5 -9.46 3.40 6.52
CA TRP A 5 -10.53 2.39 6.44
C TRP A 5 -10.18 1.28 5.42
N ARG A 6 -10.40 0.03 5.83
CA ARG A 6 -10.04 -1.19 5.08
C ARG A 6 -11.30 -2.03 4.84
N PRO A 7 -12.14 -1.67 3.86
CA PRO A 7 -13.45 -2.31 3.65
C PRO A 7 -13.35 -3.75 3.14
N SER A 8 -12.21 -4.10 2.56
CA SER A 8 -11.96 -5.34 1.81
C SER A 8 -11.34 -6.45 2.65
N LEU A 9 -11.09 -6.22 3.94
CA LEU A 9 -10.56 -7.25 4.82
C LEU A 9 -11.66 -7.81 5.72
N PRO A 10 -11.90 -9.14 5.69
CA PRO A 10 -12.64 -9.79 6.77
C PRO A 10 -11.84 -9.61 8.08
N ASP A 11 -12.50 -9.77 9.23
CA ASP A 11 -11.85 -9.79 10.56
C ASP A 11 -10.80 -10.91 10.61
N LYS A 12 -9.61 -10.64 10.05
CA LYS A 12 -8.55 -11.62 9.84
C LYS A 12 -7.45 -11.36 10.84
N GLU A 13 -7.15 -12.39 11.62
CA GLU A 13 -6.07 -12.40 12.59
C GLU A 13 -4.72 -12.12 11.89
N PHE A 14 -4.08 -11.00 12.23
CA PHE A 14 -2.77 -10.65 11.67
C PHE A 14 -1.71 -11.58 12.23
N LYS A 15 -1.33 -12.61 11.45
CA LYS A 15 -0.10 -13.37 11.72
C LYS A 15 1.08 -12.39 11.65
N ARG A 16 1.84 -12.29 12.73
CA ARG A 16 2.97 -11.35 12.83
C ARG A 16 4.04 -11.76 11.81
N ILE A 17 4.17 -10.94 10.76
CA ILE A 17 4.84 -11.23 9.49
C ILE A 17 6.31 -11.64 9.70
N VAL A 18 6.66 -12.88 9.36
CA VAL A 18 7.96 -13.27 8.79
C VAL A 18 7.66 -14.16 7.58
N GLY A 19 8.17 -13.80 6.40
CA GLY A 19 7.83 -14.41 5.11
C GLY A 19 6.53 -13.89 4.46
N GLY A 20 5.59 -13.41 5.27
CA GLY A 20 4.36 -12.77 4.80
C GLY A 20 3.40 -13.69 4.05
N GLU A 21 2.30 -13.12 3.56
CA GLU A 21 1.36 -13.78 2.66
C GLU A 21 0.90 -12.77 1.59
N GLU A 22 0.48 -13.27 0.44
CA GLU A 22 -0.18 -12.44 -0.56
C GLU A 22 -1.47 -11.84 0.01
N THR A 23 -1.68 -10.55 -0.25
CA THR A 23 -2.86 -9.83 0.23
C THR A 23 -4.00 -9.90 -0.78
N VAL A 24 -5.25 -9.78 -0.31
CA VAL A 24 -6.39 -9.69 -1.23
C VAL A 24 -6.40 -8.33 -1.93
N PRO A 25 -6.81 -8.24 -3.21
CA PRO A 25 -6.90 -6.97 -3.92
C PRO A 25 -7.71 -5.92 -3.15
N GLY A 26 -7.12 -4.73 -3.02
CA GLY A 26 -7.75 -3.60 -2.33
C GLY A 26 -7.70 -3.65 -0.80
N ALA A 27 -7.09 -4.66 -0.15
CA ALA A 27 -6.92 -4.75 1.31
C ALA A 27 -6.20 -3.55 1.94
N TRP A 28 -5.34 -2.92 1.15
CA TRP A 28 -4.52 -1.77 1.52
C TRP A 28 -4.71 -0.68 0.47
N PRO A 29 -5.86 0.03 0.49
CA PRO A 29 -6.25 0.93 -0.60
C PRO A 29 -5.33 2.15 -0.75
N TRP A 30 -4.48 2.42 0.24
CA TRP A 30 -3.46 3.45 0.19
C TRP A 30 -2.12 2.98 -0.38
N GLN A 31 -1.91 1.68 -0.62
CA GLN A 31 -0.66 1.19 -1.20
C GLN A 31 -0.52 1.68 -2.65
N ALA A 32 0.58 2.39 -2.94
CA ALA A 32 0.92 2.85 -4.28
C ALA A 32 2.18 2.14 -4.80
N ALA A 33 2.21 1.87 -6.10
CA ALA A 33 3.40 1.42 -6.81
C ALA A 33 4.03 2.61 -7.55
N LEU A 34 5.32 2.83 -7.35
CA LEU A 34 6.09 3.78 -8.14
C LEU A 34 6.73 3.04 -9.31
N VAL A 35 6.32 3.41 -10.52
CA VAL A 35 6.72 2.74 -11.76
C VAL A 35 7.61 3.68 -12.58
N PHE A 36 8.80 3.19 -12.94
CA PHE A 36 9.75 3.89 -13.79
C PHE A 36 10.12 2.99 -14.97
N ASN A 37 10.05 3.50 -16.19
CA ASN A 37 10.30 2.74 -17.44
C ASN A 37 9.53 1.40 -17.51
N GLY A 38 8.28 1.36 -17.01
CA GLY A 38 7.43 0.16 -17.05
C GLY A 38 7.67 -0.85 -15.92
N SER A 39 8.65 -0.61 -15.03
CA SER A 39 8.96 -1.49 -13.91
C SER A 39 8.65 -0.83 -12.58
N GLN A 40 8.09 -1.59 -11.63
CA GLN A 40 7.93 -1.11 -10.25
C GLN A 40 9.31 -1.00 -9.58
N VAL A 41 9.64 0.20 -9.10
CA VAL A 41 10.94 0.48 -8.46
C VAL A 41 10.83 0.73 -6.96
N CYS A 42 9.67 1.23 -6.50
CA CYS A 42 9.41 1.54 -5.09
C CYS A 42 7.93 1.41 -4.76
N GLY A 43 7.62 1.51 -3.46
CA GLY A 43 6.27 1.71 -2.96
C GLY A 43 5.97 3.16 -2.59
N GLY A 44 4.72 3.43 -2.19
CA GLY A 44 4.29 4.69 -1.62
C GLY A 44 2.97 4.54 -0.87
N THR A 45 2.55 5.58 -0.17
CA THR A 45 1.26 5.63 0.55
C THR A 45 0.46 6.85 0.11
N LEU A 46 -0.76 6.64 -0.39
CA LEU A 46 -1.71 7.71 -0.68
C LEU A 46 -2.19 8.34 0.63
N ILE A 47 -1.86 9.61 0.85
CA ILE A 47 -2.21 10.35 2.06
C ILE A 47 -3.35 11.35 1.84
N SER A 48 -3.57 11.76 0.59
CA SER A 48 -4.67 12.62 0.17
C SER A 48 -4.90 12.47 -1.34
N ARG A 49 -6.01 13.01 -1.85
CA ARG A 49 -6.27 13.05 -3.29
C ARG A 49 -5.12 13.77 -4.01
N GLY A 50 -4.44 13.06 -4.91
CA GLY A 50 -3.30 13.58 -5.67
C GLY A 50 -1.97 13.62 -4.92
N TRP A 51 -1.89 13.11 -3.68
CA TRP A 51 -0.67 13.15 -2.87
C TRP A 51 -0.27 11.77 -2.36
N VAL A 52 0.91 11.31 -2.78
CA VAL A 52 1.57 10.09 -2.32
C VAL A 52 2.84 10.45 -1.56
N VAL A 53 3.03 9.85 -0.39
CA VAL A 53 4.32 9.90 0.33
C VAL A 53 5.15 8.65 0.00
N THR A 54 6.46 8.83 -0.14
CA THR A 54 7.43 7.75 -0.37
C THR A 54 8.77 8.08 0.29
N ALA A 55 9.72 7.15 0.25
CA ALA A 55 11.07 7.38 0.73
C ALA A 55 11.87 8.24 -0.25
N ALA A 56 12.70 9.16 0.26
CA ALA A 56 13.49 10.06 -0.58
C ALA A 56 14.46 9.32 -1.54
N HIS A 57 14.99 8.16 -1.12
CA HIS A 57 15.93 7.37 -1.93
C HIS A 57 15.30 6.69 -3.16
N CYS A 58 13.97 6.78 -3.33
CA CYS A 58 13.29 6.28 -4.52
C CYS A 58 13.48 7.16 -5.76
N PHE A 59 14.07 8.36 -5.58
CA PHE A 59 14.41 9.33 -6.62
C PHE A 59 15.91 9.64 -6.57
#